data_AF-A0A0B1TD36-F1
#
_entry.id   AF-A0A0B1TD36-F1
#
_cell.length_a   1.000
_cell.length_b   1.000
_cell.length_c   1.000
_cell.angle_alpha   90.00
_cell.angle_beta   90.00
_cell.angle_gamma   90.00
#
_symmetry.space_group_name_H-M   'P 1'
#
loop_
_entity.id
_entity.type
_entity.pdbx_description
1 polymer ?
#
loop_
_entity_poly.entity_id
_entity_poly.type
_entity_poly.pdbx_seq_one_letter_code
_entity_poly.pdbx_strand_id
1 'polypeptide(L)'
;MKEMVAGLIRAHQQRLPAEENASKTDRESQEFEQNKEHRASTFIDKVRSLGLRTKAVASGKRLLIGKKTCSWVNMMEERIPAILDTGSRISILPVAVLAQAKEKGVDIDSLELITDADLKPVYDASDNKMNS
;
A
#
# COMPACT_ATOMS: atom_id res chain seq x y z
N MET A 1 49.31 -61.53 12.75
CA MET A 1 49.64 -61.64 11.32
C MET A 1 48.41 -62.22 10.62
N LYS A 2 47.64 -61.51 9.79
CA LYS A 2 47.86 -60.29 9.02
C LYS A 2 46.48 -59.63 8.80
N GLU A 3 46.37 -58.34 9.12
CA GLU A 3 46.19 -57.23 8.15
C GLU A 3 44.79 -57.22 7.51
N MET A 4 43.93 -56.24 7.78
CA MET A 4 43.90 -54.92 7.11
C MET A 4 43.87 -55.00 5.58
N VAL A 5 42.96 -54.19 5.02
CA VAL A 5 42.92 -53.66 3.64
C VAL A 5 42.13 -54.46 2.59
N ALA A 6 40.87 -54.04 2.40
CA ALA A 6 40.34 -53.68 1.08
C ALA A 6 39.36 -52.51 1.33
N GLY A 7 39.63 -51.26 0.99
CA GLY A 7 40.27 -50.81 -0.24
C GLY A 7 39.20 -50.58 -1.31
N LEU A 8 38.65 -49.36 -1.32
CA LEU A 8 38.39 -48.60 -2.54
C LEU A 8 37.24 -49.05 -3.48
N ILE A 9 36.01 -48.64 -3.20
CA ILE A 9 35.01 -48.31 -4.24
C ILE A 9 34.39 -46.95 -3.86
N ARG A 10 35.04 -45.87 -4.28
CA ARG A 10 34.64 -45.04 -5.43
C ARG A 10 33.26 -44.38 -5.22
N ALA A 11 33.35 -43.10 -4.88
CA ALA A 11 32.29 -42.12 -4.77
C ALA A 11 31.32 -42.16 -5.95
N HIS A 12 30.02 -42.37 -5.68
CA HIS A 12 28.92 -41.84 -6.49
C HIS A 12 27.55 -41.95 -5.77
N GLN A 13 27.43 -41.43 -4.54
CA GLN A 13 26.10 -41.15 -3.98
C GLN A 13 25.75 -39.71 -4.35
N GLN A 14 24.74 -39.59 -5.21
CA GLN A 14 24.31 -38.37 -5.89
C GLN A 14 24.07 -37.20 -4.92
N ARG A 15 24.83 -36.12 -5.13
CA ARG A 15 24.58 -34.80 -4.57
C ARG A 15 23.31 -34.27 -5.24
N LEU A 16 22.21 -34.23 -4.50
CA LEU A 16 21.00 -33.50 -4.91
C LEU A 16 21.37 -32.04 -5.19
N PRO A 17 20.84 -31.40 -6.26
CA PRO A 17 21.26 -30.06 -6.63
C PRO A 17 20.76 -29.05 -5.59
N ALA A 18 21.70 -28.49 -4.83
CA ALA A 18 21.45 -27.37 -3.92
C ALA A 18 21.03 -26.07 -4.65
N GLU A 19 21.10 -26.05 -5.98
CA GLU A 19 20.81 -24.86 -6.79
C GLU A 19 19.32 -24.66 -7.11
N GLU A 20 18.51 -25.73 -7.09
CA GLU A 20 17.08 -25.61 -7.43
C GLU A 20 16.29 -24.95 -6.29
N ASN A 21 16.69 -25.18 -5.03
CA ASN A 21 16.08 -24.56 -3.85
C ASN A 21 16.48 -23.08 -3.66
N ALA A 22 17.71 -22.69 -4.03
CA ALA A 22 18.13 -21.30 -3.94
C ALA A 22 17.28 -20.41 -4.87
N SER A 23 17.03 -20.88 -6.10
CA SER A 23 16.26 -20.14 -7.10
C SER A 23 14.75 -20.00 -6.80
N LYS A 24 14.19 -20.90 -5.98
CA LYS A 24 12.80 -20.80 -5.48
C LYS A 24 12.70 -19.81 -4.33
N THR A 25 13.62 -19.92 -3.37
CA THR A 25 13.67 -19.03 -2.19
C THR A 25 13.89 -17.57 -2.59
N ASP A 26 14.74 -17.32 -3.60
CA ASP A 26 15.01 -15.96 -4.09
C ASP A 26 13.80 -15.35 -4.83
N ARG A 27 13.05 -16.15 -5.60
CA ARG A 27 11.83 -15.71 -6.27
C ARG A 27 10.69 -15.43 -5.30
N GLU A 28 10.48 -16.31 -4.32
CA GLU A 28 9.48 -16.09 -3.27
C GLU A 28 9.83 -14.86 -2.42
N SER A 29 11.11 -14.63 -2.14
CA SER A 29 11.58 -13.44 -1.41
C SER A 29 11.39 -12.15 -2.22
N GLN A 30 11.62 -12.19 -3.53
CA GLN A 30 11.41 -11.04 -4.43
C GLN A 30 9.93 -10.72 -4.63
N GLU A 31 9.08 -11.74 -4.78
CA GLU A 31 7.63 -11.58 -4.92
C GLU A 31 7.01 -11.08 -3.61
N PHE A 32 7.53 -11.52 -2.45
CA PHE A 32 7.11 -11.03 -1.14
C PHE A 32 7.53 -9.58 -0.87
N GLU A 33 8.75 -9.18 -1.27
CA GLU A 33 9.20 -7.78 -1.13
C GLU A 33 8.49 -6.83 -2.11
N GLN A 34 8.23 -7.25 -3.36
CA GLN A 34 7.38 -6.49 -4.28
C GLN A 34 5.95 -6.31 -3.73
N ASN A 35 5.40 -7.35 -3.08
CA ASN A 35 4.06 -7.29 -2.49
C ASN A 35 4.03 -6.38 -1.24
N LYS A 36 5.13 -6.30 -0.48
CA LYS A 36 5.30 -5.40 0.67
C LYS A 36 5.25 -3.92 0.29
N GLU A 37 5.80 -3.56 -0.86
CA GLU A 37 5.81 -2.18 -1.37
C GLU A 37 4.38 -1.67 -1.70
N HIS A 38 3.44 -2.57 -1.96
CA HIS A 38 2.07 -2.27 -2.38
C HIS A 38 1.03 -2.42 -1.26
N ARG A 39 1.43 -2.41 0.00
CA ARG A 39 0.49 -2.45 1.14
C ARG A 39 0.09 -1.05 1.58
N ALA A 40 -1.20 -0.84 1.81
CA ALA A 40 -1.72 0.43 2.32
C ALA A 40 -1.08 0.81 3.66
N SER A 41 -0.84 -0.18 4.52
CA SER A 41 -0.16 0.00 5.81
C SER A 41 1.24 0.59 5.67
N THR A 42 2.05 0.12 4.70
CA THR A 42 3.38 0.64 4.40
C THR A 42 3.33 2.12 4.00
N PHE A 43 2.37 2.49 3.15
CA PHE A 43 2.16 3.87 2.74
C PHE A 43 1.77 4.78 3.90
N ILE A 44 0.83 4.34 4.75
CA ILE A 44 0.36 5.10 5.91
C ILE A 44 1.50 5.36 6.91
N ASP A 45 2.30 4.33 7.20
CA ASP A 45 3.43 4.44 8.13
C ASP A 45 4.48 5.43 7.58
N LYS A 46 4.76 5.35 6.27
CA LYS A 46 5.64 6.30 5.59
C LYS A 46 5.11 7.73 5.66
N VAL A 47 3.84 7.98 5.33
CA VAL A 47 3.25 9.33 5.39
C VAL A 47 3.27 9.89 6.81
N ARG A 48 2.98 9.09 7.83
CA ARG A 48 3.06 9.53 9.24
C ARG A 48 4.48 9.87 9.69
N SER A 49 5.49 9.22 9.12
CA SER A 49 6.90 9.55 9.39
C SER A 49 7.31 10.91 8.80
N LEU A 50 6.61 11.38 7.76
CA LEU A 50 6.86 12.66 7.11
C LEU A 50 6.14 13.77 7.88
N GLY A 51 6.86 14.44 8.79
CA GLY A 51 6.32 15.58 9.54
C GLY A 51 5.84 16.71 8.60
N LEU A 52 4.54 17.00 8.61
CA LEU A 52 3.94 18.11 7.85
C LEU A 52 3.87 19.38 8.71
N ARG A 53 4.40 20.50 8.20
CA ARG A 53 4.18 21.83 8.77
C ARG A 53 3.14 22.56 7.94
N THR A 54 2.03 22.92 8.56
CA THR A 54 1.03 23.80 7.94
C THR A 54 1.27 25.24 8.38
N LYS A 55 1.09 26.20 7.48
CA LYS A 55 0.93 27.61 7.85
C LYS A 55 -0.55 27.93 7.74
N ALA A 56 -1.12 28.49 8.79
CA ALA A 56 -2.47 29.04 8.72
C ALA A 56 -2.44 30.21 7.73
N VAL A 57 -2.96 29.99 6.52
CA VAL A 57 -3.23 31.09 5.59
C VAL A 57 -4.52 31.72 6.07
N ALA A 58 -4.45 32.96 6.54
CA ALA A 58 -5.65 33.76 6.78
C ALA A 58 -6.37 33.89 5.44
N SER A 59 -7.40 33.08 5.20
CA SER A 59 -8.22 33.26 4.02
C SER A 59 -8.93 34.60 4.19
N GLY A 60 -8.66 35.55 3.28
CA GLY A 60 -9.52 36.72 3.14
C GLY A 60 -10.97 36.24 3.05
N LYS A 61 -11.91 37.00 3.61
CA LYS A 61 -13.35 36.70 3.65
C LYS A 61 -13.92 36.55 2.24
N ARG A 62 -13.58 35.48 1.52
CA ARG A 62 -14.22 35.09 0.29
C ARG A 62 -15.49 34.41 0.71
N LEU A 63 -16.61 35.08 0.49
CA LEU A 63 -17.94 34.54 0.74
C LEU A 63 -18.01 33.18 0.05
N LEU A 64 -18.20 32.12 0.83
CA LEU A 64 -18.59 30.83 0.30
C LEU A 64 -19.92 31.04 -0.43
N ILE A 65 -19.96 30.73 -1.72
CA ILE A 65 -21.21 30.78 -2.48
C ILE A 65 -21.96 29.49 -2.16
N GLY A 66 -23.12 29.63 -1.52
CA GLY A 66 -23.97 28.50 -1.13
C GLY A 66 -23.65 27.92 0.25
N LYS A 67 -24.52 27.01 0.69
CA LYS A 67 -24.39 26.30 1.96
C LYS A 67 -23.54 25.05 1.77
N LYS A 68 -22.57 24.84 2.65
CA LYS A 68 -21.83 23.57 2.74
C LYS A 68 -22.80 22.44 3.09
N THR A 69 -22.91 21.45 2.21
CA THR A 69 -23.69 20.23 2.46
C THR A 69 -22.78 19.19 3.10
N CYS A 70 -23.10 18.80 4.33
CA CYS A 70 -22.40 17.72 5.03
C CYS A 70 -23.36 16.55 5.25
N SER A 71 -22.84 15.33 5.14
CA SER A 71 -23.54 14.11 5.54
C SER A 71 -22.65 13.24 6.41
N TRP A 72 -23.26 12.33 7.14
CA TRP A 72 -22.53 11.29 7.88
C TRP A 72 -22.38 10.07 6.99
N VAL A 73 -21.17 9.56 6.88
CA VAL A 73 -20.86 8.32 6.16
C VAL A 73 -20.34 7.27 7.13
N ASN A 74 -20.68 6.01 6.90
CA ASN A 74 -20.09 4.88 7.61
C ASN A 74 -18.91 4.37 6.79
N MET A 75 -17.72 4.34 7.37
CA MET A 75 -16.50 3.91 6.69
C MET A 75 -15.50 3.40 7.72
N MET A 76 -14.87 2.25 7.43
CA MET A 76 -13.93 1.58 8.35
C MET A 76 -14.53 1.39 9.76
N GLU A 77 -15.78 0.94 9.82
CA GLU A 77 -16.55 0.74 11.07
C GLU A 77 -16.82 2.01 11.89
N GLU A 78 -16.53 3.18 11.34
CA GLU A 78 -16.73 4.47 12.00
C GLU A 78 -17.71 5.36 11.26
N ARG A 79 -18.35 6.26 11.99
CA ARG A 79 -19.25 7.28 11.44
C ARG A 79 -18.51 8.62 11.35
N ILE A 80 -18.24 9.08 10.14
CA ILE A 80 -17.36 10.23 9.86
C ILE A 80 -18.17 11.32 9.13
N PRO A 81 -18.01 12.62 9.47
CA PRO A 81 -18.64 13.69 8.71
C PRO A 81 -17.90 13.91 7.38
N ALA A 82 -18.65 13.92 6.27
CA ALA A 82 -18.14 14.13 4.92
C ALA A 82 -18.81 15.32 4.26
N ILE A 83 -18.09 15.98 3.35
CA ILE A 83 -18.61 17.04 2.49
C ILE A 83 -19.16 16.37 1.23
N LEU A 84 -20.38 16.74 0.83
CA LEU A 84 -20.90 16.37 -0.47
C LEU A 84 -20.34 17.33 -1.52
N ASP A 85 -19.40 16.86 -2.33
CA ASP A 85 -18.76 17.64 -3.37
C ASP A 85 -19.16 17.11 -4.76
N THR A 86 -19.96 17.89 -5.49
CA THR A 86 -20.36 17.56 -6.86
C THR A 86 -19.31 17.97 -7.89
N GLY A 87 -18.29 18.72 -7.49
CA GLY A 87 -17.18 19.18 -8.33
C GLY A 87 -16.00 18.20 -8.37
N SER A 88 -16.14 17.02 -7.79
CA SER A 88 -15.09 16.00 -7.74
C SER A 88 -15.65 14.64 -8.13
N ARG A 89 -14.90 13.89 -8.95
CA ARG A 89 -15.22 12.49 -9.32
C ARG A 89 -14.62 11.45 -8.38
N ILE A 90 -13.79 11.90 -7.44
CA ILE A 90 -13.09 11.06 -6.47
C ILE A 90 -13.45 11.48 -5.05
N SER A 91 -13.39 10.53 -4.13
CA SER A 91 -13.47 10.83 -2.70
C SER A 91 -12.07 11.05 -2.15
N ILE A 92 -11.88 12.09 -1.34
CA ILE A 92 -10.63 12.37 -0.66
C ILE A 92 -10.81 12.09 0.83
N LEU A 93 -9.92 11.26 1.37
CA LEU A 93 -9.94 10.85 2.77
C LEU A 93 -8.67 11.32 3.49
N PRO A 94 -8.77 11.85 4.72
CA PRO A 94 -7.58 12.06 5.55
C PRO A 94 -6.89 10.73 5.85
N VAL A 95 -5.57 10.66 5.66
CA VAL A 95 -4.77 9.46 6.00
C VAL A 95 -4.97 8.99 7.44
N ALA A 96 -5.27 9.92 8.35
CA ALA A 96 -5.56 9.62 9.75
C ALA A 96 -6.73 8.65 9.93
N VAL A 97 -7.72 8.64 9.02
CA VAL A 97 -8.86 7.73 9.10
C VAL A 97 -8.42 6.28 8.88
N LEU A 98 -7.62 6.02 7.84
CA LEU A 98 -7.07 4.68 7.59
C LEU A 98 -6.11 4.25 8.71
N ALA A 99 -5.35 5.19 9.25
CA ALA A 99 -4.43 4.89 10.33
C ALA A 99 -5.15 4.54 11.65
N GLN A 100 -6.24 5.25 11.97
CA GLN A 100 -7.11 4.92 13.12
C GLN A 100 -7.81 3.57 12.92
N ALA A 101 -8.27 3.27 11.70
CA ALA A 101 -8.83 1.97 11.37
C ALA A 101 -7.82 0.83 11.60
N LYS A 102 -6.57 0.99 11.12
CA LYS A 102 -5.46 0.04 11.37
C LYS A 102 -5.23 -0.16 12.88
N GLU A 103 -5.18 0.93 13.65
CA GLU A 103 -5.02 0.87 15.12
C GLU A 103 -6.16 0.13 15.82
N LYS A 104 -7.37 0.16 15.24
CA LYS A 104 -8.56 -0.56 15.72
C LYS A 104 -8.63 -2.01 15.26
N GLY A 105 -7.66 -2.48 14.48
CA GLY A 105 -7.60 -3.85 13.97
C GLY A 105 -8.37 -4.09 12.66
N VAL A 106 -8.82 -3.03 11.98
CA VAL A 106 -9.39 -3.16 10.63
C VAL A 106 -8.26 -3.56 9.67
N ASP A 107 -8.50 -4.59 8.86
CA ASP A 107 -7.56 -5.04 7.83
C ASP A 107 -7.55 -4.08 6.63
N ILE A 108 -6.79 -3.00 6.77
CA ILE A 108 -6.60 -1.99 5.73
C ILE A 108 -5.76 -2.48 4.54
N ASP A 109 -5.04 -3.60 4.66
CA ASP A 109 -4.23 -4.14 3.57
C ASP A 109 -5.06 -5.01 2.62
N SER A 110 -6.29 -5.36 3.01
CA SER A 110 -7.29 -5.95 2.12
C SER A 110 -7.86 -4.96 1.10
N LEU A 111 -7.59 -3.66 1.25
CA LEU A 111 -8.02 -2.65 0.29
C LEU A 111 -7.29 -2.82 -1.03
N GLU A 112 -8.01 -2.68 -2.13
CA GLU A 112 -7.42 -2.70 -3.47
C GLU A 112 -6.59 -1.42 -3.70
N LEU A 113 -5.29 -1.58 -3.94
CA LEU A 113 -4.44 -0.48 -4.39
C LEU A 113 -4.44 -0.44 -5.92
N ILE A 114 -4.74 0.73 -6.47
CA ILE A 114 -4.57 1.00 -7.89
C ILE A 114 -3.09 1.30 -8.13
N THR A 115 -2.44 0.50 -8.97
CA THR A 115 -1.04 0.70 -9.35
C THR A 115 -0.90 1.82 -10.39
N ASP A 116 0.32 2.32 -10.59
CA ASP A 116 0.62 3.29 -11.66
C ASP A 116 0.25 2.79 -13.05
N ALA A 117 0.29 1.48 -13.28
CA ALA A 117 -0.11 0.87 -14.55
C ALA A 117 -1.63 0.90 -14.75
N ASP A 118 -2.41 0.87 -13.67
CA ASP A 118 -3.87 0.83 -13.68
C ASP A 118 -4.51 2.22 -13.48
N LEU A 119 -3.69 3.24 -13.22
CA LEU A 119 -4.11 4.62 -13.02
C LEU A 119 -4.73 5.19 -14.31
N LYS A 120 -6.07 5.27 -14.31
CA LYS A 120 -6.82 5.92 -15.38
C LYS A 120 -6.58 7.44 -15.35
N PRO A 121 -6.64 8.13 -16.50
CA PRO A 121 -6.54 9.58 -16.53
C PRO A 121 -7.58 10.23 -15.59
N VAL A 122 -7.12 11.15 -14.76
CA VAL A 122 -8.01 11.93 -13.89
C VAL A 122 -8.55 13.12 -14.69
N TYR A 123 -9.86 13.32 -14.63
CA TYR A 123 -10.55 14.42 -15.27
C TYR A 123 -11.13 15.34 -14.21
N ASP A 124 -11.07 16.65 -14.45
CA ASP A 124 -11.77 17.63 -13.62
C ASP A 124 -13.30 17.54 -13.81
N ALA A 125 -14.07 18.31 -13.04
CA ALA A 125 -15.54 18.32 -13.15
C ALA A 125 -16.08 18.88 -14.47
N SER A 126 -15.23 19.48 -15.30
CA SER A 126 -15.56 19.97 -16.65
C SER A 126 -15.07 19.02 -17.74
N ASP A 127 -14.63 17.82 -17.38
CA ASP A 127 -14.11 16.78 -18.27
C ASP A 127 -12.79 17.14 -18.98
N ASN A 128 -12.02 18.09 -18.40
CA ASN A 128 -10.65 18.32 -18.85
C ASN A 128 -9.71 17.32 -18.16
N LYS A 129 -8.81 16.73 -18.93
CA LYS A 129 -7.75 15.88 -18.38
C LYS A 129 -6.85 16.74 -17.46
N MET A 130 -6.69 16.31 -16.21
CA MET A 130 -5.72 16.91 -15.30
C MET A 130 -4.31 16.46 -15.73
N ASN A 131 -3.44 17.40 -16.03
CA ASN A 131 -2.03 17.14 -16.29
C ASN A 131 -1.31 17.05 -14.94
N SER A 132 -0.75 15.88 -14.63
CA SER A 132 0.14 15.62 -13.49
C SER A 132 1.59 15.87 -13.84
#